data_AF-A0A5J4RYJ8-F1
#
_entry.id   AF-A0A5J4RYJ8-F1
#
_cell.length_a   1.000
_cell.length_b   1.000
_cell.length_c   1.000
_cell.angle_alpha   90.00
_cell.angle_beta   90.00
_cell.angle_gamma   90.00
#
_symmetry.space_group_name_H-M   'P 1'
#
loop_
_entity.id
_entity.type
_entity.pdbx_description
1 polymer ?
#
loop_
_entity_poly.entity_id
_entity_poly.type
_entity_poly.pdbx_seq_one_letter_code
_entity_poly.pdbx_strand_id
1 'polypeptide(L)'
;MTVDYEFTLFKKALKEKINSNKANKANLSTLFNALKYVSKNKIGVLLTDNEIYNLFTRSDINEDFYYDLIAMRLARGISFAQPYQPYFSTILNTDDGSTIEKVAKQIEYYITYDDFLLNSISFPNSLLYKAVVRQIVENSYNIHWANMNDLLSKFETICNTNTLLDPQIFITDLSRWESPEFDDEFIQSIPNFYYEEALKNDSRLAKDSINSVVSYFDNFTQEKWKKIFEDLQSKDYKLLEIIGYNKWNSFALEALKEDLLSIARTGKIENNAILTRLIENFEEVGKDLVNTFKDIRDEFIKNGNNNVNLFLFFGKWLFKYAFLQEKASDVLRTILKTNLLDNDDCVKILIDSQSVVKNIVDSCSQNESSDFKEGVRDRIENEQIRELATSLRIKKRKEKE
;
A
#
# COMPACT_ATOMS: atom_id res chain seq x y z
N MET A 1 19.62 43.38 -5.69
CA MET A 1 18.32 43.81 -5.13
C MET A 1 17.39 44.15 -6.28
N THR A 2 16.67 43.18 -6.82
CA THR A 2 15.52 43.43 -7.70
C THR A 2 14.36 43.81 -6.81
N VAL A 3 13.96 45.08 -6.82
CA VAL A 3 12.75 45.54 -6.15
C VAL A 3 11.58 44.85 -6.85
N ASP A 4 10.96 43.89 -6.18
CA ASP A 4 9.78 43.20 -6.71
C ASP A 4 8.59 44.16 -6.59
N TYR A 5 8.36 44.94 -7.65
CA TYR A 5 7.22 45.86 -7.71
C TYR A 5 5.94 45.04 -7.85
N GLU A 6 5.24 44.82 -6.74
CA GLU A 6 3.89 44.28 -6.81
C GLU A 6 2.94 45.34 -7.39
N PHE A 7 2.29 45.02 -8.52
CA PHE A 7 1.27 45.85 -9.18
C PHE A 7 -0.06 45.92 -8.40
N THR A 8 -0.02 46.03 -7.08
CA THR A 8 -1.18 45.84 -6.19
C THR A 8 -2.28 46.87 -6.44
N LEU A 9 -1.93 48.15 -6.60
CA LEU A 9 -2.90 49.20 -6.94
C LEU A 9 -3.52 48.98 -8.34
N PHE A 10 -2.71 48.56 -9.30
CA PHE A 10 -3.18 48.29 -10.66
C PHE A 10 -4.08 47.05 -10.72
N LYS A 11 -3.72 45.95 -10.03
CA LYS A 11 -4.56 44.76 -9.84
C LYS A 11 -5.92 45.12 -9.25
N LYS A 12 -5.94 45.98 -8.23
CA LYS A 12 -7.19 46.46 -7.61
C LYS A 12 -8.05 47.24 -8.60
N ALA A 13 -7.46 48.20 -9.33
CA ALA A 13 -8.16 48.98 -10.35
C ALA A 13 -8.73 48.09 -11.48
N LEU A 14 -7.98 47.07 -11.91
CA LEU A 14 -8.46 46.09 -12.89
C LEU A 14 -9.67 45.31 -12.36
N LYS A 15 -9.64 44.83 -11.11
CA LYS A 15 -10.77 44.13 -10.48
C LYS A 15 -12.01 45.02 -10.37
N GLU A 16 -11.85 46.29 -10.00
CA GLU A 16 -12.94 47.27 -9.97
C GLU A 16 -13.53 47.50 -11.36
N LYS A 17 -12.69 47.64 -12.39
CA LYS A 17 -13.13 47.78 -13.78
C LYS A 17 -13.83 46.54 -14.30
N ILE A 18 -13.38 45.34 -13.94
CA ILE A 18 -14.08 44.09 -14.26
C ILE A 18 -15.49 44.12 -13.67
N ASN A 19 -15.63 44.49 -12.39
CA ASN A 19 -16.92 44.57 -11.73
C ASN A 19 -17.87 45.59 -12.38
N SER A 20 -17.35 46.74 -12.85
CA SER A 20 -18.18 47.73 -13.56
C SER A 20 -18.50 47.37 -15.02
N ASN A 21 -17.86 46.36 -15.62
CA ASN A 21 -17.99 46.01 -17.04
C ASN A 21 -18.59 44.61 -17.27
N LYS A 22 -19.25 44.02 -16.28
CA LYS A 22 -19.76 42.63 -16.31
C LYS A 22 -20.67 42.26 -17.48
N ALA A 23 -21.29 43.25 -18.13
CA ALA A 23 -22.15 43.05 -19.30
C ALA A 23 -21.42 43.17 -20.66
N ASN A 24 -20.19 43.68 -20.70
CA ASN A 24 -19.45 43.92 -21.93
C ASN A 24 -18.31 42.91 -22.12
N LYS A 25 -18.57 41.89 -22.94
CA LYS A 25 -17.65 40.78 -23.23
C LYS A 25 -16.28 41.24 -23.73
N ALA A 26 -16.22 42.20 -24.66
CA ALA A 26 -14.96 42.68 -25.24
C ALA A 26 -14.09 43.40 -24.21
N ASN A 27 -14.71 44.24 -23.37
CA ASN A 27 -14.01 44.90 -22.27
C ASN A 27 -13.50 43.88 -21.25
N LEU A 28 -14.32 42.89 -20.88
CA LEU A 28 -13.92 41.84 -19.94
C LEU A 28 -12.72 41.04 -20.45
N SER A 29 -12.73 40.60 -21.70
CA SER A 29 -11.60 39.88 -22.30
C SER A 29 -10.28 40.64 -22.15
N THR A 30 -10.29 41.94 -22.49
CA THR A 30 -9.11 42.82 -22.35
C THR A 30 -8.68 42.95 -20.88
N LEU A 31 -9.63 43.16 -19.97
CA LEU A 31 -9.35 43.35 -18.55
C LEU A 31 -8.82 42.09 -17.87
N PHE A 32 -9.39 40.92 -18.18
CA PHE A 32 -8.89 39.64 -17.67
C PHE A 32 -7.50 39.32 -18.21
N ASN A 33 -7.23 39.57 -19.49
CA ASN A 33 -5.89 39.40 -20.06
C ASN A 33 -4.85 40.30 -19.37
N ALA A 34 -5.18 41.58 -19.17
CA ALA A 34 -4.31 42.49 -18.42
C ALA A 34 -4.09 42.01 -16.97
N LEU A 35 -5.15 41.52 -16.31
CA LEU A 35 -5.07 41.03 -14.94
C LEU A 35 -4.23 39.76 -14.83
N LYS A 36 -4.38 38.81 -15.75
CA LYS A 36 -3.54 37.59 -15.86
C LYS A 36 -2.08 37.94 -16.05
N TYR A 37 -1.77 38.90 -16.92
CA TYR A 37 -0.40 39.33 -17.20
C TYR A 37 0.32 39.92 -15.97
N VAL A 38 -0.39 40.66 -15.12
CA VAL A 38 0.20 41.29 -13.91
C VAL A 38 0.03 40.47 -12.63
N SER A 39 -0.59 39.29 -12.71
CA SER A 39 -0.83 38.42 -11.56
C SER A 39 0.16 37.27 -11.52
N LYS A 40 0.96 37.20 -10.46
CA LYS A 40 1.84 36.06 -10.17
C LYS A 40 1.11 34.88 -9.51
N ASN A 41 -0.10 35.11 -8.99
CA ASN A 41 -0.89 34.16 -8.22
C ASN A 41 -2.31 34.06 -8.79
N LYS A 42 -3.05 33.02 -8.37
CA LYS A 42 -4.50 32.85 -8.60
C LYS A 42 -5.26 34.18 -8.43
N ILE A 43 -6.00 34.55 -9.48
CA ILE A 43 -6.89 35.72 -9.47
C ILE A 43 -8.21 35.38 -8.76
N GLY A 44 -8.67 34.15 -8.94
CA GLY A 44 -9.97 33.66 -8.49
C GLY A 44 -11.10 34.01 -9.46
N VAL A 45 -12.24 33.35 -9.29
CA VAL A 45 -13.44 33.61 -10.09
C VAL A 45 -14.10 34.92 -9.64
N LEU A 46 -14.01 35.96 -10.47
CA LEU A 46 -14.55 37.30 -10.17
C LEU A 46 -15.99 37.52 -10.64
N LEU A 47 -16.49 36.62 -11.49
CA LEU A 47 -17.83 36.68 -12.06
C LEU A 47 -18.78 35.76 -11.28
N THR A 48 -20.06 36.16 -11.18
CA THR A 48 -21.10 35.29 -10.60
C THR A 48 -21.46 34.16 -11.56
N ASP A 49 -22.02 33.06 -11.05
CA ASP A 49 -22.41 31.92 -11.90
C ASP A 49 -23.40 32.33 -13.00
N ASN A 50 -24.30 33.29 -12.71
CA ASN A 50 -25.22 33.87 -13.71
C ASN A 50 -24.47 34.69 -14.78
N GLU A 51 -23.46 35.47 -14.39
CA GLU A 51 -22.63 36.24 -15.34
C GLU A 51 -21.83 35.29 -16.24
N ILE A 52 -21.21 34.25 -15.66
CA ILE A 52 -20.47 33.23 -16.40
C ILE A 52 -21.38 32.54 -17.42
N TYR A 53 -22.57 32.12 -16.99
CA TYR A 53 -23.59 31.53 -17.87
C TYR A 53 -24.00 32.46 -19.03
N ASN A 54 -24.37 33.71 -18.72
CA ASN A 54 -24.84 34.65 -19.74
C ASN A 54 -23.74 35.01 -20.75
N LEU A 55 -22.48 35.07 -20.30
CA LEU A 55 -21.34 35.33 -21.18
C LEU A 55 -21.00 34.10 -22.01
N PHE A 56 -21.05 32.90 -21.43
CA PHE A 56 -20.74 31.65 -22.12
C PHE A 56 -21.71 31.40 -23.27
N THR A 57 -23.01 31.56 -23.03
CA THR A 57 -24.06 31.39 -24.06
C THR A 57 -23.99 32.41 -25.20
N ARG A 58 -23.25 33.51 -25.02
CA ARG A 58 -23.03 34.57 -26.00
C ARG A 58 -21.60 34.58 -26.55
N SER A 59 -20.80 33.59 -26.20
CA SER A 59 -19.41 33.45 -26.65
C SER A 59 -19.27 32.25 -27.57
N ASP A 60 -18.25 32.26 -28.42
CA ASP A 60 -17.95 31.14 -29.30
C ASP A 60 -16.47 30.71 -29.24
N ILE A 61 -16.17 29.56 -29.84
CA ILE A 61 -14.85 28.91 -29.79
C ILE A 61 -13.70 29.74 -30.39
N ASN A 62 -14.00 30.75 -31.21
CA ASN A 62 -12.98 31.62 -31.81
C ASN A 62 -12.54 32.74 -30.86
N GLU A 63 -13.22 32.92 -29.73
CA GLU A 63 -12.94 33.98 -28.77
C GLU A 63 -12.11 33.44 -27.60
N ASP A 64 -10.93 34.01 -27.33
CA ASP A 64 -10.06 33.52 -26.24
C ASP A 64 -10.76 33.52 -24.87
N PHE A 65 -11.63 34.51 -24.63
CA PHE A 65 -12.38 34.63 -23.38
C PHE A 65 -13.42 33.51 -23.19
N TYR A 66 -13.80 32.79 -24.26
CA TYR A 66 -14.65 31.60 -24.16
C TYR A 66 -14.01 30.54 -23.25
N TYR A 67 -12.70 30.33 -23.38
CA TYR A 67 -11.96 29.35 -22.60
C TYR A 67 -11.75 29.79 -21.14
N ASP A 68 -11.65 31.10 -20.90
CA ASP A 68 -11.69 31.66 -19.54
C ASP A 68 -13.02 31.35 -18.84
N LEU A 69 -14.15 31.48 -19.54
CA LEU A 69 -15.47 31.19 -18.97
C LEU A 69 -15.65 29.70 -18.63
N ILE A 70 -15.13 28.81 -19.47
CA ILE A 70 -15.10 27.37 -19.19
C ILE A 70 -14.21 27.08 -17.98
N ALA A 71 -13.01 27.67 -17.93
CA ALA A 71 -12.10 27.51 -16.82
C ALA A 71 -12.71 28.00 -15.50
N MET A 72 -13.40 29.15 -15.49
CA MET A 72 -14.16 29.63 -14.34
C MET A 72 -15.28 28.66 -13.94
N ARG A 73 -16.02 28.09 -14.90
CA ARG A 73 -17.05 27.07 -14.62
C ARG A 73 -16.46 25.84 -13.93
N LEU A 74 -15.31 25.35 -14.41
CA LEU A 74 -14.63 24.20 -13.82
C LEU A 74 -14.06 24.53 -12.44
N ALA A 75 -13.48 25.71 -12.26
CA ALA A 75 -12.96 26.23 -11.00
C ALA A 75 -14.04 26.36 -9.91
N ARG A 76 -15.29 26.65 -10.29
CA ARG A 76 -16.43 26.68 -9.36
C ARG A 76 -16.84 25.27 -8.88
N GLY A 77 -16.44 24.23 -9.60
CA GLY A 77 -16.71 22.84 -9.24
C GLY A 77 -18.20 22.58 -9.00
N ILE A 78 -18.50 21.88 -7.90
CA ILE A 78 -19.87 21.53 -7.48
C ILE A 78 -20.66 22.74 -6.96
N SER A 79 -19.98 23.82 -6.59
CA SER A 79 -20.58 25.04 -6.07
C SER A 79 -21.19 25.93 -7.15
N PHE A 80 -21.08 25.54 -8.42
CA PHE A 80 -21.72 26.27 -9.53
C PHE A 80 -23.24 26.08 -9.49
N ALA A 81 -23.99 27.18 -9.57
CA ALA A 81 -25.44 27.15 -9.41
C ALA A 81 -26.15 26.18 -10.38
N GLN A 82 -26.95 25.27 -9.81
CA GLN A 82 -27.68 24.20 -10.50
C GLN A 82 -28.47 24.66 -11.75
N PRO A 83 -29.20 25.80 -11.74
CA PRO A 83 -29.98 26.22 -12.91
C PRO A 83 -29.15 26.46 -14.17
N TYR A 84 -27.85 26.76 -14.02
CA TYR A 84 -26.96 27.10 -15.14
C TYR A 84 -26.10 25.92 -15.61
N GLN A 85 -26.04 24.83 -14.85
CA GLN A 85 -25.18 23.68 -15.18
C GLN A 85 -25.53 23.03 -16.54
N PRO A 86 -26.81 22.85 -16.93
CA PRO A 86 -27.15 22.16 -18.19
C PRO A 86 -26.54 22.80 -19.44
N TYR A 87 -26.32 24.11 -19.43
CA TYR A 87 -25.74 24.84 -20.56
C TYR A 87 -24.28 24.49 -20.83
N PHE A 88 -23.58 23.92 -19.83
CA PHE A 88 -22.20 23.46 -19.97
C PHE A 88 -22.11 21.96 -20.27
N SER A 89 -23.23 21.24 -20.36
CA SER A 89 -23.21 19.77 -20.54
C SER A 89 -22.47 19.33 -21.80
N THR A 90 -22.66 20.02 -22.93
CA THR A 90 -21.97 19.70 -24.18
C THR A 90 -20.46 19.90 -24.05
N ILE A 91 -20.03 21.04 -23.51
CA ILE A 91 -18.60 21.34 -23.39
C ILE A 91 -17.90 20.45 -22.36
N LEU A 92 -18.57 20.07 -21.27
CA LEU A 92 -18.02 19.15 -20.27
C LEU A 92 -17.83 17.73 -20.80
N ASN A 93 -18.58 17.36 -21.84
CA ASN A 93 -18.47 16.07 -22.52
C ASN A 93 -17.62 16.15 -23.80
N THR A 94 -16.84 17.21 -24.01
CA THR A 94 -15.93 17.30 -25.16
C THR A 94 -14.61 16.54 -24.90
N ASP A 95 -14.04 15.99 -25.97
CA ASP A 95 -12.70 15.41 -26.04
C ASP A 95 -11.78 16.17 -27.02
N ASP A 96 -12.21 17.36 -27.48
CA ASP A 96 -11.46 18.20 -28.40
C ASP A 96 -10.13 18.70 -27.81
N GLY A 97 -9.02 18.25 -28.39
CA GLY A 97 -7.67 18.55 -27.90
C GLY A 97 -7.34 20.05 -27.85
N SER A 98 -7.84 20.84 -28.80
CA SER A 98 -7.60 22.29 -28.82
C SER A 98 -8.31 22.98 -27.65
N THR A 99 -9.55 22.60 -27.39
CA THR A 99 -10.32 23.07 -26.24
C THR A 99 -9.66 22.69 -24.93
N ILE A 100 -9.24 21.42 -24.79
CA ILE A 100 -8.55 20.93 -23.59
C ILE A 100 -7.29 21.76 -23.32
N GLU A 101 -6.44 21.95 -24.33
CA GLU A 101 -5.19 22.71 -24.19
C GLU A 101 -5.44 24.17 -23.80
N LYS A 102 -6.40 24.83 -24.45
CA LYS A 102 -6.71 26.23 -24.16
C LYS A 102 -7.31 26.41 -22.77
N VAL A 103 -8.20 25.51 -22.33
CA VAL A 103 -8.76 25.54 -20.97
C VAL A 103 -7.68 25.26 -19.92
N ALA A 104 -6.81 24.28 -20.15
CA ALA A 104 -5.70 23.95 -19.26
C ALA A 104 -4.74 25.13 -19.04
N LYS A 105 -4.48 25.93 -20.09
CA LYS A 105 -3.69 27.17 -19.96
C LYS A 105 -4.35 28.25 -19.10
N GLN A 106 -5.67 28.22 -18.95
CA GLN A 106 -6.41 29.23 -18.18
C GLN A 106 -6.75 28.79 -16.74
N ILE A 107 -6.90 27.49 -16.47
CA ILE A 107 -7.56 26.99 -15.25
C ILE A 107 -6.93 27.49 -13.95
N GLU A 108 -5.60 27.51 -13.87
CA GLU A 108 -4.89 27.90 -12.66
C GLU A 108 -4.97 29.39 -12.31
N TYR A 109 -5.46 30.25 -13.22
CA TYR A 109 -5.79 31.62 -12.85
C TYR A 109 -7.03 31.71 -11.95
N TYR A 110 -7.88 30.69 -11.93
CA TYR A 110 -9.20 30.72 -11.29
C TYR A 110 -9.33 29.79 -10.09
N ILE A 111 -8.51 28.74 -10.02
CA ILE A 111 -8.47 27.74 -8.95
C ILE A 111 -7.00 27.31 -8.74
N THR A 112 -6.62 26.89 -7.53
CA THR A 112 -5.26 26.36 -7.33
C THR A 112 -5.15 24.95 -7.89
N TYR A 113 -3.93 24.53 -8.17
CA TYR A 113 -3.65 23.20 -8.72
C TYR A 113 -4.26 22.08 -7.86
N ASP A 114 -4.02 22.12 -6.55
CA ASP A 114 -4.53 21.17 -5.58
C ASP A 114 -6.06 21.18 -5.48
N ASP A 115 -6.68 22.35 -5.30
CA ASP A 115 -8.13 22.50 -5.26
C ASP A 115 -8.79 21.93 -6.53
N PHE A 116 -8.17 22.12 -7.69
CA PHE A 116 -8.69 21.62 -8.97
C PHE A 116 -8.63 20.10 -9.07
N LEU A 117 -7.49 19.50 -8.71
CA LEU A 117 -7.34 18.05 -8.64
C LEU A 117 -8.31 17.43 -7.63
N LEU A 118 -8.47 18.03 -6.46
CA LEU A 118 -9.42 17.55 -5.44
C LEU A 118 -10.87 17.68 -5.92
N ASN A 119 -11.21 18.79 -6.56
CA ASN A 119 -12.55 18.98 -7.13
C ASN A 119 -12.87 17.96 -8.23
N SER A 120 -11.87 17.50 -8.99
CA SER A 120 -12.07 16.51 -10.06
C SER A 120 -12.74 15.21 -9.58
N ILE A 121 -12.55 14.85 -8.30
CA ILE A 121 -13.17 13.68 -7.65
C ILE A 121 -14.70 13.73 -7.76
N SER A 122 -15.28 14.94 -7.77
CA SER A 122 -16.73 15.15 -7.89
C SER A 122 -17.24 15.14 -9.34
N PHE A 123 -16.36 14.97 -10.33
CA PHE A 123 -16.68 15.00 -11.76
C PHE A 123 -16.28 13.71 -12.50
N PRO A 124 -16.66 12.50 -12.02
CA PRO A 124 -16.22 11.24 -12.61
C PRO A 124 -16.71 11.00 -14.04
N ASN A 125 -17.69 11.75 -14.53
CA ASN A 125 -18.25 11.60 -15.88
C ASN A 125 -17.85 12.72 -16.85
N SER A 126 -17.11 13.73 -16.40
CA SER A 126 -16.73 14.87 -17.25
C SER A 126 -15.47 14.55 -18.06
N LEU A 127 -15.61 14.37 -19.37
CA LEU A 127 -14.47 14.11 -20.26
C LEU A 127 -13.48 15.28 -20.25
N LEU A 128 -14.01 16.51 -20.34
CA LEU A 128 -13.18 17.71 -20.32
C LEU A 128 -12.40 17.84 -19.00
N TYR A 129 -13.05 17.60 -17.85
CA TYR A 129 -12.40 17.78 -16.55
C TYR A 129 -11.21 16.82 -16.42
N LYS A 130 -11.40 15.54 -16.75
CA LYS A 130 -10.33 14.53 -16.70
C LYS A 130 -9.19 14.86 -17.67
N ALA A 131 -9.53 15.30 -18.88
CA ALA A 131 -8.54 15.65 -19.89
C ALA A 131 -7.74 16.90 -19.49
N VAL A 132 -8.38 17.92 -18.90
CA VAL A 132 -7.69 19.10 -18.38
C VAL A 132 -6.80 18.73 -17.19
N VAL A 133 -7.26 17.87 -16.27
CA VAL A 133 -6.43 17.34 -15.17
C VAL A 133 -5.17 16.68 -15.71
N ARG A 134 -5.30 15.77 -16.67
CA ARG A 134 -4.14 15.15 -17.33
C ARG A 134 -3.23 16.20 -17.95
N GLN A 135 -3.79 17.15 -18.68
CA GLN A 135 -3.02 18.14 -19.42
C GLN A 135 -2.20 19.06 -18.50
N ILE A 136 -2.75 19.49 -17.36
CA ILE A 136 -2.01 20.33 -16.40
C ILE A 136 -0.88 19.55 -15.72
N VAL A 137 -1.08 18.27 -15.43
CA VAL A 137 -0.05 17.39 -14.84
C VAL A 137 1.10 17.16 -15.86
N GLU A 138 0.77 16.84 -17.10
CA GLU A 138 1.78 16.51 -18.11
C GLU A 138 2.61 17.70 -18.59
N ASN A 139 2.03 18.91 -18.64
CA ASN A 139 2.66 20.05 -19.32
C ASN A 139 3.07 21.18 -18.39
N SER A 140 2.54 21.24 -17.16
CA SER A 140 2.93 22.20 -16.14
C SER A 140 2.97 23.65 -16.62
N TYR A 141 1.81 24.13 -17.05
CA TYR A 141 1.66 25.45 -17.63
C TYR A 141 1.95 26.60 -16.67
N ASN A 142 1.79 26.40 -15.35
CA ASN A 142 1.88 27.47 -14.36
C ASN A 142 2.58 26.99 -13.07
N ILE A 143 3.16 27.94 -12.33
CA ILE A 143 4.11 27.71 -11.22
C ILE A 143 3.41 27.89 -9.85
N HIS A 144 2.13 27.55 -9.74
CA HIS A 144 1.42 27.71 -8.47
C HIS A 144 1.81 26.60 -7.49
N TRP A 145 1.90 26.96 -6.21
CA TRP A 145 2.16 26.01 -5.14
C TRP A 145 0.95 25.09 -4.92
N ALA A 146 1.20 23.83 -4.55
CA ALA A 146 0.17 22.84 -4.25
C ALA A 146 0.37 22.27 -2.84
N ASN A 147 -0.73 22.08 -2.09
CA ASN A 147 -0.69 21.33 -0.84
C ASN A 147 -0.58 19.83 -1.11
N MET A 148 0.62 19.27 -0.99
CA MET A 148 0.85 17.85 -1.23
C MET A 148 0.16 16.94 -0.20
N ASN A 149 -0.10 17.41 1.02
CA ASN A 149 -0.68 16.55 2.06
C ASN A 149 -2.07 16.06 1.68
N ASP A 150 -2.92 16.97 1.19
CA ASP A 150 -4.27 16.65 0.76
C ASP A 150 -4.27 15.80 -0.51
N LEU A 151 -3.38 16.09 -1.46
CA LEU A 151 -3.25 15.35 -2.71
C LEU A 151 -2.78 13.91 -2.48
N LEU A 152 -1.75 13.71 -1.66
CA LEU A 152 -1.23 12.37 -1.33
C LEU A 152 -2.27 11.55 -0.55
N SER A 153 -2.95 12.17 0.42
CA SER A 153 -4.03 11.50 1.19
C SER A 153 -5.23 11.10 0.32
N LYS A 154 -5.39 11.71 -0.86
CA LYS A 154 -6.45 11.39 -1.83
C LYS A 154 -5.93 10.79 -3.14
N PHE A 155 -4.66 10.39 -3.18
CA PHE A 155 -3.97 10.01 -4.41
C PHE A 155 -4.72 8.93 -5.21
N GLU A 156 -5.09 7.83 -4.56
CA GLU A 156 -5.84 6.73 -5.20
C GLU A 156 -7.20 7.19 -5.73
N THR A 157 -7.93 8.03 -4.98
CA THR A 157 -9.24 8.53 -5.41
C THR A 157 -9.12 9.46 -6.61
N ILE A 158 -8.08 10.31 -6.65
CA ILE A 158 -7.79 11.20 -7.79
C ILE A 158 -7.50 10.36 -9.03
N CYS A 159 -6.60 9.37 -8.93
CA CYS A 159 -6.24 8.49 -10.05
C CYS A 159 -7.44 7.68 -10.56
N ASN A 160 -8.20 7.06 -9.66
CA ASN A 160 -9.37 6.25 -10.03
C ASN A 160 -10.48 7.09 -10.69
N THR A 161 -10.63 8.36 -10.29
CA THR A 161 -11.61 9.26 -10.92
C THR A 161 -11.12 9.72 -12.29
N ASN A 162 -9.87 10.15 -12.36
CA ASN A 162 -9.24 10.67 -13.57
C ASN A 162 -8.50 9.55 -14.30
N THR A 163 -9.24 8.60 -14.86
CA THR A 163 -8.70 7.40 -15.54
C THR A 163 -7.75 7.67 -16.72
N LEU A 164 -7.60 8.93 -17.15
CA LEU A 164 -6.63 9.36 -18.17
C LEU A 164 -5.28 9.79 -17.57
N LEU A 165 -5.20 9.94 -16.24
CA LEU A 165 -4.02 10.34 -15.50
C LEU A 165 -3.17 9.12 -15.18
N ASP A 166 -1.94 9.11 -15.67
CA ASP A 166 -0.94 8.11 -15.30
C ASP A 166 -0.42 8.40 -13.86
N PRO A 167 -0.56 7.47 -12.90
CA PRO A 167 -0.06 7.65 -11.54
C PRO A 167 1.44 7.98 -11.48
N GLN A 168 2.25 7.40 -12.37
CA GLN A 168 3.70 7.64 -12.40
C GLN A 168 4.03 9.08 -12.81
N ILE A 169 3.34 9.58 -13.84
CA ILE A 169 3.48 10.96 -14.28
C ILE A 169 2.99 11.90 -13.17
N PHE A 170 1.89 11.56 -12.49
CA PHE A 170 1.39 12.37 -11.38
C PHE A 170 2.38 12.46 -10.22
N ILE A 171 3.01 11.35 -9.81
CA ILE A 171 4.06 11.37 -8.77
C ILE A 171 5.25 12.25 -9.20
N THR A 172 5.68 12.13 -10.46
CA THR A 172 6.78 12.94 -11.00
C THR A 172 6.43 14.44 -11.03
N ASP A 173 5.19 14.77 -11.37
CA ASP A 173 4.66 16.14 -11.32
C ASP A 173 4.66 16.70 -9.89
N LEU A 174 4.14 15.92 -8.93
CA LEU A 174 4.13 16.30 -7.51
C LEU A 174 5.55 16.52 -6.96
N SER A 175 6.55 15.82 -7.51
CA SER A 175 7.95 15.99 -7.11
C SER A 175 8.56 17.35 -7.43
N ARG A 176 7.85 18.26 -8.11
CA ARG A 176 8.28 19.65 -8.31
C ARG A 176 8.33 20.44 -7.00
N TRP A 177 7.46 20.13 -6.06
CA TRP A 177 7.44 20.77 -4.75
C TRP A 177 8.33 20.01 -3.76
N GLU A 178 8.76 20.71 -2.71
CA GLU A 178 9.54 20.11 -1.63
C GLU A 178 8.72 19.07 -0.88
N SER A 179 9.26 17.85 -0.77
CA SER A 179 8.63 16.72 -0.10
C SER A 179 8.06 17.14 1.26
N PRO A 180 6.84 16.72 1.60
CA PRO A 180 6.26 17.02 2.91
C PRO A 180 7.02 16.25 4.00
N GLU A 181 6.80 16.65 5.25
CA GLU A 181 7.24 15.85 6.39
C GLU A 181 6.34 14.60 6.50
N PHE A 182 6.96 13.42 6.43
CA PHE A 182 6.28 12.14 6.51
C PHE A 182 6.32 11.60 7.95
N ASP A 183 5.52 12.20 8.83
CA ASP A 183 5.32 11.66 10.18
C ASP A 183 4.44 10.38 10.16
N ASP A 184 4.37 9.70 11.32
CA ASP A 184 3.63 8.46 11.50
C ASP A 184 2.14 8.57 11.09
N GLU A 185 1.49 9.71 11.36
CA GLU A 185 0.06 9.92 11.09
C GLU A 185 -0.17 10.16 9.60
N PHE A 186 0.70 10.95 8.97
CA PHE A 186 0.62 11.24 7.55
C PHE A 186 0.97 10.02 6.69
N ILE A 187 1.96 9.22 7.07
CA ILE A 187 2.23 7.94 6.40
C ILE A 187 0.97 7.06 6.38
N GLN A 188 0.26 7.01 7.51
CA GLN A 188 -0.98 6.26 7.67
C GLN A 188 -2.18 6.87 6.96
N SER A 189 -2.18 8.17 6.62
CA SER A 189 -3.29 8.77 5.86
C SER A 189 -3.20 8.46 4.36
N ILE A 190 -1.98 8.28 3.83
CA ILE A 190 -1.72 8.02 2.41
C ILE A 190 -2.17 6.60 2.04
N PRO A 191 -2.92 6.38 0.94
CA PRO A 191 -3.37 5.06 0.52
C PRO A 191 -2.19 4.18 0.05
N ASN A 192 -2.25 2.88 0.33
CA ASN A 192 -1.19 1.93 -0.04
C ASN A 192 -0.89 1.93 -1.55
N PHE A 193 -1.91 2.16 -2.38
CA PHE A 193 -1.77 2.33 -3.82
C PHE A 193 -0.75 3.40 -4.22
N TYR A 194 -0.62 4.49 -3.46
CA TYR A 194 0.43 5.49 -3.73
C TYR A 194 1.82 4.88 -3.57
N TYR A 195 2.06 4.11 -2.51
CA TYR A 195 3.38 3.52 -2.25
C TYR A 195 3.73 2.42 -3.26
N GLU A 196 2.74 1.65 -3.71
CA GLU A 196 2.91 0.69 -4.81
C GLU A 196 3.41 1.38 -6.10
N GLU A 197 2.86 2.56 -6.40
CA GLU A 197 3.28 3.36 -7.53
C GLU A 197 4.61 4.08 -7.27
N ALA A 198 4.85 4.58 -6.06
CA ALA A 198 6.09 5.26 -5.70
C ALA A 198 7.32 4.35 -5.81
N LEU A 199 7.20 3.04 -5.51
CA LEU A 199 8.31 2.08 -5.69
C LEU A 199 8.77 1.93 -7.14
N LYS A 200 7.89 2.22 -8.10
CA LYS A 200 8.19 2.15 -9.54
C LYS A 200 8.72 3.48 -10.07
N ASN A 201 8.79 4.51 -9.23
CA ASN A 201 9.06 5.89 -9.62
C ASN A 201 10.41 6.39 -9.10
N ASP A 202 11.19 7.02 -9.98
CA ASP A 202 12.53 7.51 -9.65
C ASP A 202 12.60 8.95 -9.11
N SER A 203 11.45 9.61 -8.96
CA SER A 203 11.38 10.99 -8.49
C SER A 203 11.87 11.16 -7.04
N ARG A 204 12.18 12.41 -6.68
CA ARG A 204 12.58 12.74 -5.30
C ARG A 204 11.46 12.40 -4.32
N LEU A 205 10.23 12.81 -4.62
CA LEU A 205 9.08 12.57 -3.74
C LEU A 205 8.87 11.08 -3.46
N ALA A 206 8.96 10.25 -4.50
CA ALA A 206 8.86 8.80 -4.37
C ALA A 206 9.94 8.26 -3.42
N LYS A 207 11.21 8.59 -3.66
CA LYS A 207 12.35 8.16 -2.84
C LYS A 207 12.22 8.61 -1.38
N ASP A 208 11.88 9.88 -1.16
CA ASP A 208 11.71 10.44 0.18
C ASP A 208 10.57 9.73 0.93
N SER A 209 9.42 9.55 0.27
CA SER A 209 8.27 8.87 0.89
C SER A 209 8.57 7.41 1.26
N ILE A 210 9.24 6.65 0.38
CA ILE A 210 9.61 5.25 0.67
C ILE A 210 10.64 5.16 1.80
N ASN A 211 11.64 6.04 1.81
CA ASN A 211 12.63 6.09 2.90
C ASN A 211 11.97 6.42 4.24
N SER A 212 10.97 7.29 4.25
CA SER A 212 10.19 7.59 5.45
C SER A 212 9.36 6.42 5.92
N VAL A 213 8.75 5.63 5.02
CA VAL A 213 8.06 4.38 5.41
C VAL A 213 9.03 3.35 5.99
N VAL A 214 10.23 3.20 5.44
CA VAL A 214 11.26 2.33 6.03
C VAL A 214 11.62 2.81 7.44
N SER A 215 11.84 4.12 7.61
CA SER A 215 12.17 4.71 8.91
C SER A 215 11.03 4.58 9.93
N TYR A 216 9.79 4.65 9.46
CA TYR A 216 8.58 4.42 10.27
C TYR A 216 8.62 3.02 10.90
N PHE A 217 8.88 1.97 10.12
CA PHE A 217 8.99 0.60 10.63
C PHE A 217 10.28 0.35 11.45
N ASP A 218 11.41 0.95 11.06
CA ASP A 218 12.68 0.80 11.80
C ASP A 218 12.52 1.23 13.27
N ASN A 219 11.67 2.22 13.53
CA ASN A 219 11.40 2.80 14.85
C ASN A 219 10.27 2.10 15.63
N PHE A 220 9.75 0.97 15.17
CA PHE A 220 8.69 0.25 15.88
C PHE A 220 9.19 -0.39 17.18
N THR A 221 8.40 -0.19 18.24
CA THR A 221 8.53 -0.94 19.50
C THR A 221 8.00 -2.36 19.34
N GLN A 222 8.27 -3.23 20.32
CA GLN A 222 7.76 -4.59 20.32
C GLN A 222 6.22 -4.61 20.29
N GLU A 223 5.56 -3.70 21.01
CA GLU A 223 4.09 -3.59 21.03
C GLU A 223 3.52 -3.16 19.68
N LYS A 224 4.19 -2.24 18.96
CA LYS A 224 3.78 -1.89 17.59
C LYS A 224 3.91 -3.10 16.67
N TRP A 225 5.03 -3.84 16.74
CA TRP A 225 5.21 -5.06 15.95
C TRP A 225 4.17 -6.15 16.26
N LYS A 226 3.80 -6.34 17.53
CA LYS A 226 2.73 -7.28 17.91
C LYS A 226 1.42 -6.94 17.22
N LYS A 227 1.01 -5.67 17.23
CA LYS A 227 -0.21 -5.23 16.55
C LYS A 227 -0.18 -5.51 15.05
N ILE A 228 0.98 -5.39 14.41
CA ILE A 228 1.15 -5.73 12.98
C ILE A 228 0.94 -7.23 12.76
N PHE A 229 1.52 -8.07 13.60
CA PHE A 229 1.44 -9.52 13.42
C PHE A 229 0.10 -10.11 13.87
N GLU A 230 -0.63 -9.45 14.78
CA GLU A 230 -2.00 -9.80 15.16
C GLU A 230 -3.00 -9.62 14.01
N ASP A 231 -2.78 -8.65 13.11
CA ASP A 231 -3.61 -8.41 11.93
C ASP A 231 -2.77 -8.30 10.65
N LEU A 232 -2.51 -9.47 10.07
CA LEU A 232 -1.82 -9.63 8.78
C LEU A 232 -2.65 -9.20 7.56
N GLN A 233 -3.83 -8.58 7.77
CA GLN A 233 -4.63 -7.94 6.72
C GLN A 233 -4.71 -6.42 6.89
N SER A 234 -4.11 -5.90 7.98
CA SER A 234 -4.07 -4.48 8.29
C SER A 234 -3.40 -3.68 7.17
N LYS A 235 -3.74 -2.39 7.12
CA LYS A 235 -3.13 -1.45 6.17
C LYS A 235 -1.61 -1.43 6.30
N ASP A 236 -1.10 -1.43 7.52
CA ASP A 236 0.33 -1.36 7.82
C ASP A 236 1.06 -2.66 7.44
N TYR A 237 0.46 -3.84 7.68
CA TYR A 237 1.05 -5.09 7.21
C TYR A 237 1.14 -5.14 5.68
N LYS A 238 0.08 -4.72 4.99
CA LYS A 238 0.11 -4.60 3.51
C LYS A 238 1.16 -3.62 3.03
N LEU A 239 1.32 -2.48 3.72
CA LEU A 239 2.35 -1.50 3.40
C LEU A 239 3.75 -2.10 3.58
N LEU A 240 3.96 -2.87 4.65
CA LEU A 240 5.20 -3.60 4.89
C LEU A 240 5.52 -4.58 3.76
N GLU A 241 4.52 -5.34 3.28
CA GLU A 241 4.68 -6.24 2.12
C GLU A 241 5.02 -5.45 0.86
N ILE A 242 4.32 -4.33 0.60
CA ILE A 242 4.55 -3.48 -0.57
C ILE A 242 5.99 -3.01 -0.64
N ILE A 243 6.53 -2.46 0.46
CA ILE A 243 7.91 -1.95 0.47
C ILE A 243 8.97 -3.05 0.53
N GLY A 244 8.58 -4.33 0.61
CA GLY A 244 9.51 -5.45 0.71
C GLY A 244 10.42 -5.32 1.93
N TYR A 245 9.87 -4.90 3.07
CA TYR A 245 10.66 -4.59 4.26
C TYR A 245 11.48 -5.80 4.71
N ASN A 246 12.78 -5.58 4.93
CA ASN A 246 13.74 -6.64 5.25
C ASN A 246 14.68 -6.28 6.42
N LYS A 247 14.46 -5.12 7.06
CA LYS A 247 15.28 -4.62 8.18
C LYS A 247 14.70 -5.00 9.53
N TRP A 248 14.42 -6.28 9.75
CA TRP A 248 13.83 -6.74 11.00
C TRP A 248 14.72 -6.39 12.19
N ASN A 249 14.18 -5.68 13.19
CA ASN A 249 14.91 -5.40 14.43
C ASN A 249 14.65 -6.50 15.46
N SER A 250 15.32 -6.47 16.62
CA SER A 250 15.13 -7.48 17.67
C SER A 250 13.71 -7.46 18.24
N PHE A 251 13.05 -6.30 18.27
CA PHE A 251 11.67 -6.16 18.73
C PHE A 251 10.69 -6.89 17.81
N ALA A 252 10.92 -6.84 16.49
CA ALA A 252 10.14 -7.59 15.51
C ALA A 252 10.29 -9.10 15.73
N LEU A 253 11.50 -9.59 15.97
CA LEU A 253 11.72 -11.02 16.21
C LEU A 253 11.01 -11.52 17.49
N GLU A 254 11.10 -10.75 18.59
CA GLU A 254 10.40 -11.10 19.83
C GLU A 254 8.87 -11.02 19.67
N ALA A 255 8.36 -10.07 18.89
CA ALA A 255 6.93 -9.99 18.57
C ALA A 255 6.46 -11.21 17.74
N LEU A 256 7.21 -11.59 16.69
CA LEU A 256 6.91 -12.77 15.90
C LEU A 256 6.94 -14.04 16.76
N LYS A 257 7.95 -14.17 17.63
CA LYS A 257 8.08 -15.30 18.55
C LYS A 257 6.87 -15.42 19.48
N GLU A 258 6.39 -14.31 20.04
CA GLU A 258 5.19 -14.33 20.89
C GLU A 258 3.94 -14.77 20.13
N ASP A 259 3.77 -14.31 18.89
CA ASP A 259 2.66 -14.73 18.03
C ASP A 259 2.72 -16.24 17.73
N LEU A 260 3.89 -16.73 17.32
CA LEU A 260 4.10 -18.17 17.09
C LEU A 260 3.87 -19.01 18.35
N LEU A 261 4.27 -18.54 19.53
CA LEU A 261 3.98 -19.20 20.80
C LEU A 261 2.47 -19.20 21.11
N SER A 262 1.76 -18.12 20.79
CA SER A 262 0.30 -18.06 20.91
C SER A 262 -0.38 -19.08 20.01
N ILE A 263 0.05 -19.21 18.75
CA ILE A 263 -0.41 -20.24 17.82
C ILE A 263 -0.12 -21.63 18.38
N ALA A 264 1.10 -21.88 18.86
CA ALA A 264 1.47 -23.16 19.46
C ALA A 264 0.59 -23.50 20.65
N ARG A 265 0.20 -22.54 21.50
CA ARG A 265 -0.69 -22.72 22.66
C ARG A 265 -2.14 -23.00 22.27
N THR A 266 -2.68 -22.18 21.38
CA THR A 266 -4.12 -22.14 21.06
C THR A 266 -4.53 -23.10 19.96
N GLY A 267 -3.58 -23.53 19.11
CA GLY A 267 -3.86 -24.34 17.93
C GLY A 267 -4.53 -23.58 16.78
N LYS A 268 -4.71 -22.26 16.92
CA LYS A 268 -5.36 -21.43 15.90
C LYS A 268 -4.30 -20.89 14.94
N ILE A 269 -4.31 -21.40 13.72
CA ILE A 269 -3.44 -20.94 12.65
C ILE A 269 -4.30 -20.12 11.69
N GLU A 270 -4.16 -18.80 11.75
CA GLU A 270 -4.78 -17.87 10.80
C GLU A 270 -3.72 -17.41 9.80
N ASN A 271 -4.10 -17.15 8.54
CA ASN A 271 -3.18 -16.63 7.52
C ASN A 271 -1.89 -17.44 7.32
N ASN A 272 -1.96 -18.78 7.38
CA ASN A 272 -0.81 -19.70 7.32
C ASN A 272 0.22 -19.36 6.23
N ALA A 273 -0.24 -19.09 4.99
CA ALA A 273 0.64 -18.75 3.88
C ALA A 273 1.40 -17.44 4.09
N ILE A 274 0.77 -16.46 4.75
CA ILE A 274 1.38 -15.16 5.06
C ILE A 274 2.41 -15.32 6.18
N LEU A 275 2.06 -16.03 7.26
CA LEU A 275 3.00 -16.34 8.35
C LEU A 275 4.22 -17.14 7.87
N THR A 276 4.01 -18.11 6.97
CA THR A 276 5.11 -18.89 6.39
C THR A 276 6.07 -17.98 5.62
N ARG A 277 5.54 -17.09 4.76
CA ARG A 277 6.36 -16.08 4.05
C ARG A 277 7.08 -15.14 5.00
N LEU A 278 6.45 -14.77 6.12
CA LEU A 278 7.07 -13.92 7.13
C LEU A 278 8.26 -14.61 7.79
N ILE A 279 8.10 -15.86 8.24
CA ILE A 279 9.21 -16.66 8.80
C ILE A 279 10.34 -16.82 7.78
N GLU A 280 10.00 -17.12 6.52
CA GLU A 280 10.96 -17.23 5.42
C GLU A 280 11.71 -15.92 5.21
N ASN A 281 11.04 -14.77 5.26
CA ASN A 281 11.70 -13.47 5.10
C ASN A 281 12.66 -13.15 6.26
N PHE A 282 12.31 -13.50 7.51
CA PHE A 282 13.23 -13.39 8.64
C PHE A 282 14.46 -14.29 8.45
N GLU A 283 14.26 -15.53 7.96
CA GLU A 283 15.35 -16.43 7.62
C GLU A 283 16.25 -15.85 6.51
N GLU A 284 15.67 -15.37 5.40
CA GLU A 284 16.39 -14.90 4.22
C GLU A 284 17.35 -13.74 4.53
N VAL A 285 16.96 -12.86 5.47
CA VAL A 285 17.81 -11.75 5.92
C VAL A 285 18.82 -12.15 7.02
N GLY A 286 18.88 -13.45 7.34
CA GLY A 286 19.83 -14.01 8.29
C GLY A 286 19.49 -13.79 9.76
N LYS A 287 18.20 -13.65 10.13
CA LYS A 287 17.82 -13.66 11.56
C LYS A 287 17.97 -15.06 12.13
N ASP A 288 18.54 -15.12 13.33
CA ASP A 288 18.64 -16.38 14.07
C ASP A 288 17.28 -16.74 14.68
N LEU A 289 16.69 -17.81 14.17
CA LEU A 289 15.39 -18.33 14.62
C LEU A 289 15.54 -19.48 15.63
N VAL A 290 16.76 -19.86 16.02
CA VAL A 290 17.03 -20.99 16.92
C VAL A 290 16.30 -20.84 18.23
N ASN A 291 16.46 -19.71 18.92
CA ASN A 291 15.83 -19.52 20.24
C ASN A 291 14.30 -19.47 20.13
N THR A 292 13.77 -18.85 19.07
CA THR A 292 12.33 -18.84 18.78
C THR A 292 11.77 -20.26 18.68
N PHE A 293 12.39 -21.13 17.88
CA PHE A 293 11.90 -22.50 17.70
C PHE A 293 12.26 -23.44 18.85
N LYS A 294 13.33 -23.20 19.61
CA LYS A 294 13.57 -23.89 20.89
C LYS A 294 12.47 -23.62 21.91
N ASP A 295 12.00 -22.37 21.99
CA ASP A 295 10.90 -22.02 22.90
C ASP A 295 9.57 -22.62 22.44
N ILE A 296 9.31 -22.67 21.13
CA ILE A 296 8.13 -23.36 20.57
C ILE A 296 8.20 -24.88 20.85
N ARG A 297 9.37 -25.52 20.68
CA ARG A 297 9.57 -26.92 21.08
C ARG A 297 9.26 -27.13 22.55
N ASP A 298 9.77 -26.25 23.40
CA ASP A 298 9.59 -26.35 24.86
C ASP A 298 8.11 -26.15 25.26
N GLU A 299 7.39 -25.27 24.56
CA GLU A 299 5.94 -25.11 24.71
C GLU A 299 5.17 -26.37 24.34
N PHE A 300 5.51 -27.01 23.21
CA PHE A 300 4.90 -28.29 22.81
C PHE A 300 5.19 -29.43 23.80
N ILE A 301 6.41 -29.51 24.32
CA ILE A 301 6.79 -30.50 25.32
C ILE A 301 6.00 -30.30 26.62
N LYS A 302 5.86 -29.04 27.07
CA LYS A 302 5.20 -28.70 28.32
C LYS A 302 3.70 -28.98 28.28
N ASN A 303 3.03 -28.65 27.18
CA ASN A 303 1.56 -28.74 27.10
C ASN A 303 1.05 -29.98 26.36
N GLY A 304 1.89 -30.66 25.58
CA GLY A 304 1.52 -31.84 24.81
C GLY A 304 0.42 -31.57 23.77
N ASN A 305 0.24 -30.33 23.33
CA ASN A 305 -0.87 -29.87 22.48
C ASN A 305 -0.58 -29.98 20.96
N ASN A 306 0.57 -30.53 20.57
CA ASN A 306 0.86 -30.77 19.15
C ASN A 306 -0.18 -31.71 18.53
N ASN A 307 -0.66 -31.33 17.34
CA ASN A 307 -1.63 -32.06 16.52
C ASN A 307 -1.18 -32.01 15.04
N VAL A 308 -1.91 -32.69 14.15
CA VAL A 308 -1.56 -32.76 12.71
C VAL A 308 -1.40 -31.36 12.10
N ASN A 309 -2.35 -30.44 12.30
CA ASN A 309 -2.31 -29.10 11.71
C ASN A 309 -1.12 -28.27 12.22
N LEU A 310 -0.86 -28.31 13.52
CA LEU A 310 0.28 -27.63 14.14
C LEU A 310 1.61 -28.22 13.63
N PHE A 311 1.69 -29.54 13.48
CA PHE A 311 2.87 -30.20 12.95
C PHE A 311 3.12 -29.87 11.47
N LEU A 312 2.07 -29.79 10.66
CA LEU A 312 2.19 -29.36 9.25
C LEU A 312 2.73 -27.94 9.13
N PHE A 313 2.35 -27.04 10.05
CA PHE A 313 2.85 -25.67 10.07
C PHE A 313 4.28 -25.56 10.64
N PHE A 314 4.52 -26.11 11.84
CA PHE A 314 5.78 -25.93 12.55
C PHE A 314 6.87 -26.96 12.18
N GLY A 315 6.51 -28.12 11.63
CA GLY A 315 7.39 -29.28 11.53
C GLY A 315 8.72 -28.99 10.83
N LYS A 316 8.67 -28.39 9.62
CA LYS A 316 9.86 -27.97 8.86
C LYS A 316 10.78 -27.09 9.73
N TRP A 317 10.21 -26.12 10.43
CA TRP A 317 10.94 -25.16 11.23
C TRP A 317 11.53 -25.77 12.50
N LEU A 318 10.77 -26.65 13.16
CA LEU A 318 11.22 -27.38 14.35
C LEU A 318 12.44 -28.26 14.02
N PHE A 319 12.40 -29.02 12.92
CA PHE A 319 13.54 -29.84 12.50
C PHE A 319 14.77 -29.01 12.15
N LYS A 320 14.56 -27.81 11.60
CA LYS A 320 15.64 -26.92 11.17
C LYS A 320 16.31 -26.17 12.32
N TYR A 321 15.54 -25.66 13.28
CA TYR A 321 16.01 -24.68 14.26
C TYR A 321 15.87 -25.09 15.72
N ALA A 322 14.96 -26.01 16.06
CA ALA A 322 14.64 -26.28 17.46
C ALA A 322 15.60 -27.22 18.19
N PHE A 323 16.60 -27.79 17.49
CA PHE A 323 17.52 -28.79 18.05
C PHE A 323 16.77 -29.89 18.81
N LEU A 324 15.81 -30.54 18.15
CA LEU A 324 14.89 -31.52 18.76
C LEU A 324 15.62 -32.67 19.48
N GLN A 325 16.81 -33.06 19.02
CA GLN A 325 17.64 -34.10 19.63
C GLN A 325 18.07 -33.80 21.07
N GLU A 326 18.15 -32.52 21.48
CA GLU A 326 18.51 -32.15 22.86
C GLU A 326 17.47 -32.65 23.89
N LYS A 327 16.23 -32.92 23.45
CA LYS A 327 15.12 -33.40 24.29
C LYS A 327 14.44 -34.62 23.67
N ALA A 328 15.22 -35.52 23.08
CA ALA A 328 14.75 -36.61 22.21
C ALA A 328 13.56 -37.43 22.78
N SER A 329 13.63 -37.83 24.06
CA SER A 329 12.58 -38.62 24.72
C SER A 329 11.25 -37.85 24.81
N ASP A 330 11.29 -36.59 25.25
CA ASP A 330 10.11 -35.73 25.32
C ASP A 330 9.56 -35.41 23.93
N VAL A 331 10.43 -35.22 22.94
CA VAL A 331 10.05 -34.96 21.55
C VAL A 331 9.28 -36.14 20.96
N LEU A 332 9.71 -37.39 21.17
CA LEU A 332 8.96 -38.57 20.71
C LEU A 332 7.57 -38.65 21.37
N ARG A 333 7.49 -38.33 22.65
CA ARG A 333 6.24 -38.40 23.42
C ARG A 333 5.23 -37.31 23.05
N THR A 334 5.70 -36.11 22.71
CA THR A 334 4.84 -34.91 22.64
C THR A 334 4.75 -34.28 21.25
N ILE A 335 5.83 -34.34 20.46
CA ILE A 335 5.90 -33.73 19.12
C ILE A 335 5.70 -34.80 18.05
N LEU A 336 6.52 -35.86 18.03
CA LEU A 336 6.49 -36.92 17.03
C LEU A 336 5.46 -38.02 17.38
N LYS A 337 4.22 -37.61 17.67
CA LYS A 337 3.14 -38.52 18.06
C LYS A 337 2.79 -39.49 16.92
N THR A 338 2.37 -40.69 17.27
CA THR A 338 2.04 -41.77 16.32
C THR A 338 0.90 -41.42 15.38
N ASN A 339 -0.05 -40.56 15.79
CA ASN A 339 -1.14 -40.09 14.92
C ASN A 339 -0.66 -39.23 13.74
N LEU A 340 0.56 -38.72 13.76
CA LEU A 340 1.16 -38.04 12.60
C LEU A 340 1.46 -39.02 11.46
N LEU A 341 1.66 -40.31 11.77
CA LEU A 341 1.92 -41.35 10.78
C LEU A 341 0.68 -41.72 9.95
N ASP A 342 -0.49 -41.21 10.34
CA ASP A 342 -1.75 -41.37 9.61
C ASP A 342 -1.98 -40.27 8.55
N ASN A 343 -1.06 -39.29 8.44
CA ASN A 343 -1.16 -38.19 7.50
C ASN A 343 0.08 -38.13 6.58
N ASP A 344 -0.12 -38.31 5.27
CA ASP A 344 0.96 -38.38 4.28
C ASP A 344 1.84 -37.11 4.25
N ASP A 345 1.25 -35.92 4.43
CA ASP A 345 2.02 -34.67 4.44
C ASP A 345 2.91 -34.56 5.70
N CYS A 346 2.43 -35.02 6.85
CA CYS A 346 3.27 -35.13 8.05
C CYS A 346 4.40 -36.13 7.84
N VAL A 347 4.13 -37.29 7.25
CA VAL A 347 5.14 -38.32 6.95
C VAL A 347 6.19 -37.77 6.00
N LYS A 348 5.80 -36.99 4.99
CA LYS A 348 6.73 -36.31 4.08
C LYS A 348 7.70 -35.38 4.82
N ILE A 349 7.22 -34.58 5.77
CA ILE A 349 8.10 -33.73 6.61
C ILE A 349 9.12 -34.58 7.40
N LEU A 350 8.68 -35.74 7.92
CA LEU A 350 9.58 -36.68 8.63
C LEU A 350 10.65 -37.27 7.71
N ILE A 351 10.28 -37.62 6.47
CA ILE A 351 11.21 -38.15 5.46
C ILE A 351 12.22 -37.08 5.05
N ASP A 352 11.76 -35.86 4.75
CA ASP A 352 12.62 -34.73 4.40
C ASP A 352 13.63 -34.42 5.52
N SER A 353 13.25 -34.70 6.77
CA SER A 353 14.08 -34.51 7.97
C SER A 353 14.65 -35.80 8.56
N GLN A 354 14.74 -36.88 7.77
CA GLN A 354 15.06 -38.25 8.22
C GLN A 354 16.33 -38.37 9.06
N SER A 355 17.37 -37.55 8.78
CA SER A 355 18.62 -37.58 9.54
C SER A 355 18.42 -37.13 10.98
N VAL A 356 17.61 -36.08 11.18
CA VAL A 356 17.26 -35.55 12.51
C VAL A 356 16.32 -36.52 13.23
N VAL A 357 15.31 -37.05 12.53
CA VAL A 357 14.38 -38.06 13.09
C VAL A 357 15.15 -39.30 13.57
N LYS A 358 16.09 -39.79 12.76
CA LYS A 358 16.94 -40.91 13.13
C LYS A 358 17.78 -40.61 14.36
N ASN A 359 18.42 -39.44 14.42
CA ASN A 359 19.21 -39.04 15.59
C ASN A 359 18.36 -38.98 16.86
N ILE A 360 17.12 -38.48 16.78
CA ILE A 360 16.18 -38.48 17.91
C ILE A 360 15.90 -39.92 18.37
N VAL A 361 15.54 -40.81 17.43
CA VAL A 361 15.20 -42.20 17.75
C VAL A 361 16.38 -42.99 18.30
N ASP A 362 17.58 -42.78 17.76
CA ASP A 362 18.82 -43.45 18.19
C ASP A 362 19.34 -42.90 19.53
N SER A 363 18.98 -41.67 19.92
CA SER A 363 19.35 -41.06 21.20
C SER A 363 18.46 -41.49 22.37
N CYS A 364 17.33 -42.14 22.09
CA CYS A 364 16.38 -42.60 23.10
C CYS A 364 16.67 -44.05 23.50
N SER A 365 16.30 -44.42 24.73
CA SER A 365 16.32 -45.81 25.14
C SER A 365 15.31 -46.64 24.33
N GLN A 366 15.46 -47.97 24.38
CA GLN A 366 14.57 -48.88 23.64
C GLN A 366 13.11 -48.77 24.10
N ASN A 367 12.86 -48.47 25.37
CA ASN A 367 11.51 -48.30 25.92
C ASN A 367 10.91 -46.94 25.53
N GLU A 368 11.70 -45.88 25.44
CA GLU A 368 11.18 -44.54 25.07
C GLU A 368 10.86 -44.42 23.58
N SER A 369 11.52 -45.23 22.74
CA SER A 369 11.29 -45.24 21.29
C SER A 369 10.35 -46.37 20.82
N SER A 370 9.83 -47.21 21.72
CA SER A 370 9.01 -48.37 21.36
C SER A 370 7.74 -47.98 20.62
N ASP A 371 7.00 -47.03 21.16
CA ASP A 371 5.66 -46.68 20.69
C ASP A 371 5.71 -46.05 19.30
N PHE A 372 6.69 -45.18 19.07
CA PHE A 372 6.95 -44.60 17.75
C PHE A 372 7.37 -45.68 16.74
N LYS A 373 8.32 -46.55 17.12
CA LYS A 373 8.77 -47.66 16.27
C LYS A 373 7.65 -48.66 15.96
N GLU A 374 6.75 -48.91 16.92
CA GLU A 374 5.57 -49.75 16.73
C GLU A 374 4.56 -49.08 15.80
N GLY A 375 4.27 -47.79 16.02
CA GLY A 375 3.40 -47.01 15.13
C GLY A 375 3.86 -47.01 13.67
N VAL A 376 5.17 -46.94 13.42
CA VAL A 376 5.77 -47.07 12.07
C VAL A 376 5.58 -48.49 11.52
N ARG A 377 5.76 -49.55 12.33
CA ARG A 377 5.58 -50.93 11.88
C ARG A 377 4.13 -51.26 11.53
N ASP A 378 3.20 -50.75 12.32
CA ASP A 378 1.76 -50.99 12.13
C ASP A 378 1.25 -50.37 10.82
N ARG A 379 1.98 -49.39 10.27
CA ARG A 379 1.64 -48.66 9.04
C ARG A 379 2.59 -48.92 7.88
N ILE A 380 3.47 -49.93 7.99
CA ILE A 380 4.57 -50.18 7.04
C ILE A 380 4.12 -50.56 5.63
N GLU A 381 2.84 -50.88 5.44
CA GLU A 381 2.27 -51.13 4.11
C GLU A 381 2.08 -49.84 3.29
N ASN A 382 2.01 -48.67 3.94
CA ASN A 382 2.05 -47.38 3.26
C ASN A 382 3.48 -47.14 2.70
N GLU A 383 3.57 -46.76 1.43
CA GLU A 383 4.84 -46.59 0.73
C GLU A 383 5.76 -45.53 1.37
N GLN A 384 5.22 -44.39 1.80
CA GLN A 384 5.98 -43.35 2.47
C GLN A 384 6.43 -43.80 3.87
N ILE A 385 5.57 -44.52 4.60
CA ILE A 385 5.97 -45.08 5.90
C ILE A 385 7.08 -46.12 5.73
N ARG A 386 7.04 -46.92 4.67
CA ARG A 386 8.09 -47.90 4.34
C ARG A 386 9.42 -47.21 4.01
N GLU A 387 9.38 -46.08 3.31
CA GLU A 387 10.55 -45.24 3.07
C GLU A 387 11.11 -44.72 4.40
N LEU A 388 10.28 -44.09 5.23
CA LEU A 388 10.65 -43.61 6.56
C LEU A 388 11.24 -44.74 7.42
N ALA A 389 10.59 -45.91 7.45
CA ALA A 389 11.05 -47.08 8.20
C ALA A 389 12.44 -47.54 7.75
N THR A 390 12.71 -47.51 6.44
CA THR A 390 14.01 -47.85 5.86
C THR A 390 15.09 -46.89 6.34
N SER A 391 14.81 -45.59 6.30
CA SER A 391 15.72 -44.54 6.76
C SER A 391 16.03 -44.62 8.25
N LEU A 392 15.04 -45.01 9.05
CA LEU A 392 15.15 -45.21 10.50
C LEU A 392 15.67 -46.60 10.89
N ARG A 393 15.96 -47.50 9.93
CA ARG A 393 16.38 -48.89 10.16
C ARG A 393 15.38 -49.72 10.97
N ILE A 394 14.09 -49.43 10.84
CA ILE A 394 12.99 -50.15 11.49
C ILE A 394 12.55 -51.30 10.59
N LYS A 395 12.69 -52.54 11.06
CA LYS A 395 12.30 -53.75 10.31
C LYS A 395 10.83 -54.11 10.56
N LYS A 396 10.18 -54.65 9.52
CA LYS A 396 8.87 -55.32 9.60
C LYS A 396 8.95 -56.48 10.60
N ARG A 397 7.86 -56.73 11.34
CA ARG A 397 7.77 -57.92 12.20
C ARG A 397 7.91 -59.17 11.33
N LYS A 398 8.69 -60.15 11.78
CA LYS A 398 8.58 -61.50 11.23
C LYS A 398 7.24 -62.05 11.70
N GLU A 399 6.39 -62.47 10.77
CA GLU A 399 5.22 -63.26 11.13
C GLU A 399 5.72 -64.48 11.88
N LYS A 400 5.22 -64.70 13.10
CA LYS A 400 5.40 -65.97 13.78
C LYS A 400 4.47 -66.95 13.08
N GLU A 401 5.04 -67.83 12.26
CA GLU A 401 4.36 -69.01 11.74
C GLU A 401 3.83 -69.90 12.88
#